data_AF-A0A498BRA2-F1
#
_entry.id   AF-A0A498BRA2-F1
#
_cell.length_a   1.000
_cell.length_b   1.000
_cell.length_c   1.000
_cell.angle_alpha   90.00
_cell.angle_beta   90.00
_cell.angle_gamma   90.00
#
_symmetry.space_group_name_H-M   'P 1'
#
loop_
_entity.id
_entity.type
_entity.pdbx_description
1 polymer ?
#
loop_
_entity_poly.entity_id
_entity_poly.type
_entity_poly.pdbx_seq_one_letter_code
_entity_poly.pdbx_strand_id
1 'polypeptide(L)'
;MTRGRIVIDLFTTLDGVAQAPGGPDEDTSGGFPWGGWQAPIDDDLVGERVGSGIRRMDALLLGRRTYDIFAAYWPQRTGGDEGGRVRVRRDAAARGRGGSFRRS
;
A
#
# COMPACT_ATOMS: atom_id res chain seq x y z
N MET A 1 -27.27 4.28 11.40
CA MET A 1 -25.87 4.52 10.99
C MET A 1 -25.35 3.26 10.33
N THR A 2 -24.97 3.32 9.05
CA THR A 2 -24.31 2.18 8.37
C THR A 2 -22.90 2.04 8.92
N ARG A 3 -22.49 0.84 9.32
CA ARG A 3 -21.11 0.59 9.79
C ARG A 3 -20.14 0.56 8.62
N GLY A 4 -18.97 1.16 8.79
CA GLY A 4 -17.83 0.95 7.89
C GLY A 4 -17.24 -0.45 8.08
N ARG A 5 -16.72 -1.03 7.01
CA ARG A 5 -16.03 -2.33 7.04
C ARG A 5 -14.56 -2.14 6.74
N ILE A 6 -13.69 -2.68 7.60
CA ILE A 6 -12.26 -2.78 7.34
C ILE A 6 -12.03 -4.13 6.66
N VAL A 7 -11.40 -4.09 5.49
CA VAL A 7 -10.99 -5.28 4.73
C VAL A 7 -9.47 -5.23 4.59
N ILE A 8 -8.82 -6.36 4.82
CA ILE A 8 -7.38 -6.52 4.59
C ILE A 8 -7.23 -7.30 3.29
N ASP A 9 -6.46 -6.72 2.37
CA ASP A 9 -6.05 -7.37 1.12
C ASP A 9 -4.53 -7.38 1.07
N LEU A 10 -3.93 -8.54 0.79
CA LEU A 10 -2.51 -8.80 1.01
C LEU A 10 -2.02 -9.93 0.12
N PHE A 11 -0.86 -9.73 -0.50
CA PHE A 11 -0.03 -10.81 -1.02
C PHE A 11 0.87 -11.36 0.09
N THR A 12 0.88 -12.68 0.26
CA THR A 12 1.76 -13.37 1.21
C THR A 12 2.30 -14.66 0.63
N THR A 13 3.53 -15.02 0.99
CA THR A 13 4.07 -16.36 0.78
C THR A 13 3.41 -17.37 1.73
N LEU A 14 3.62 -18.66 1.46
CA LEU A 14 3.09 -19.77 2.27
C LEU A 14 3.56 -19.72 3.73
N ASP A 15 4.79 -19.27 3.96
CA ASP A 15 5.40 -19.08 5.28
C ASP A 15 5.12 -17.69 5.90
N GLY A 16 4.26 -16.89 5.28
CA GLY A 16 3.72 -15.66 5.87
C GLY A 16 4.51 -14.39 5.58
N VAL A 17 5.38 -14.38 4.56
CA VAL A 17 6.16 -13.20 4.16
C VAL A 17 5.34 -12.31 3.24
N ALA A 18 5.22 -11.04 3.64
CA ALA A 18 4.54 -9.97 2.89
C ALA A 18 5.50 -8.88 2.37
N GLN A 19 6.78 -8.96 2.73
CA GLN A 19 7.79 -7.94 2.42
C GLN A 19 8.21 -8.03 0.95
N ALA A 20 8.35 -6.86 0.30
CA ALA A 20 8.85 -6.70 -1.07
C ALA A 20 8.23 -7.64 -2.12
N PRO A 21 6.88 -7.71 -2.27
CA PRO A 21 6.25 -8.57 -3.27
C PRO A 21 6.52 -8.12 -4.72
N GLY A 22 6.58 -6.82 -4.98
CA GLY A 22 6.66 -6.26 -6.33
C GLY A 22 8.07 -6.20 -6.90
N GLY A 23 8.92 -5.32 -6.37
CA GLY A 23 10.25 -5.09 -6.93
C GLY A 23 11.37 -5.77 -6.14
N PRO A 24 12.49 -6.19 -6.78
CA PRO A 24 13.66 -6.72 -6.06
C PRO A 24 14.21 -5.75 -5.01
N ASP A 25 14.11 -4.44 -5.28
CA ASP A 25 14.59 -3.37 -4.40
C ASP A 25 13.45 -2.63 -3.64
N GLU A 26 12.23 -3.18 -3.61
CA GLU A 26 11.05 -2.51 -3.03
C GLU A 26 11.18 -2.26 -1.51
N ASP A 27 11.63 -3.28 -0.77
CA ASP A 27 11.88 -3.20 0.67
C ASP A 27 12.98 -4.19 1.09
N THR A 28 14.23 -3.72 1.11
CA THR A 28 15.41 -4.49 1.54
C THR A 28 15.68 -4.39 3.04
N SER A 29 14.73 -3.84 3.81
CA SER A 29 14.92 -3.63 5.25
C SER A 29 15.20 -4.94 5.99
N GLY A 30 16.08 -4.88 6.99
CA GLY A 30 16.54 -6.08 7.72
C GLY A 30 17.46 -7.00 6.90
N GLY A 31 17.93 -6.58 5.73
CA GLY A 31 18.74 -7.41 4.85
C GLY A 31 17.93 -8.49 4.11
N PHE A 32 16.64 -8.25 3.89
CA PHE A 32 15.75 -9.19 3.22
C PHE A 32 16.19 -9.41 1.76
N PRO A 33 16.56 -10.64 1.35
CA PRO A 33 17.22 -10.87 0.05
C PRO A 33 16.25 -11.32 -1.05
N TRP A 34 14.96 -11.48 -0.76
CA TRP A 34 13.98 -12.13 -1.65
C TRP A 34 12.94 -11.16 -2.22
N GLY A 35 13.34 -9.92 -2.50
CA GLY A 35 12.44 -8.94 -3.10
C GLY A 35 11.94 -9.37 -4.49
N GLY A 36 10.75 -8.89 -4.85
CA GLY A 36 10.12 -9.13 -6.15
C GLY A 36 9.58 -10.53 -6.35
N TRP A 37 9.27 -11.24 -5.26
CA TRP A 37 8.82 -12.63 -5.34
C TRP A 37 7.43 -12.80 -5.98
N GLN A 38 6.57 -11.78 -5.96
CA GLN A 38 5.23 -11.85 -6.55
C GLN A 38 5.21 -11.41 -8.01
N ALA A 39 6.03 -10.43 -8.42
CA ALA A 39 5.97 -9.84 -9.77
C ALA A 39 6.08 -10.82 -10.95
N PRO A 40 6.84 -11.94 -10.87
CA PRO A 40 6.88 -12.94 -11.94
C PRO A 40 5.61 -13.77 -12.09
N ILE A 41 4.68 -13.69 -11.13
CA ILE A 41 3.44 -14.47 -11.10
C ILE A 41 2.31 -13.59 -11.63
N ASP A 42 2.02 -13.74 -12.92
CA ASP A 42 0.89 -13.11 -13.59
C ASP A 42 -0.31 -14.06 -13.63
N ASP A 43 -1.44 -13.62 -13.10
CA ASP A 43 -2.68 -14.40 -13.01
C ASP A 43 -3.89 -13.48 -13.13
N ASP A 44 -4.70 -13.71 -14.17
CA ASP A 44 -5.86 -12.89 -14.52
C ASP A 44 -6.90 -12.82 -13.38
N LEU A 45 -7.10 -13.92 -12.65
CA LEU A 45 -8.05 -13.97 -11.54
C LEU A 45 -7.55 -13.12 -10.37
N VAL A 46 -6.25 -13.14 -10.10
CA VAL A 46 -5.62 -12.27 -9.10
C VAL A 46 -5.81 -10.81 -9.50
N GLY A 47 -5.52 -10.46 -10.76
CA GLY A 47 -5.71 -9.11 -11.29
C GLY A 47 -7.16 -8.63 -11.16
N GLU A 48 -8.13 -9.46 -11.54
CA GLU A 48 -9.55 -9.17 -11.39
C GLU A 48 -9.92 -8.92 -9.92
N ARG A 49 -9.42 -9.76 -9.01
CA ARG A 49 -9.72 -9.65 -7.58
C ARG A 49 -9.20 -8.35 -6.98
N VAL A 50 -7.94 -8.00 -7.28
CA VAL A 50 -7.30 -6.74 -6.83
C VAL A 50 -8.07 -5.54 -7.38
N GLY A 51 -8.33 -5.51 -8.69
CA GLY A 51 -9.06 -4.41 -9.33
C GLY A 51 -10.48 -4.24 -8.76
N SER A 52 -11.17 -5.35 -8.52
CA SER A 52 -12.49 -5.40 -7.91
C SER A 52 -12.48 -4.89 -6.46
N GLY A 53 -11.41 -5.18 -5.70
CA GLY A 53 -11.17 -4.63 -4.36
C GLY A 53 -11.00 -3.12 -4.39
N ILE A 54 -10.11 -2.62 -5.24
CA ILE A 54 -9.82 -1.18 -5.41
C ILE A 54 -11.09 -0.41 -5.78
N ARG A 55 -11.89 -0.89 -6.74
CA ARG A 55 -13.13 -0.22 -7.19
C ARG A 55 -14.19 -0.07 -6.10
N ARG A 56 -14.21 -0.95 -5.09
CA ARG A 56 -15.17 -0.89 -3.98
C ARG A 56 -14.67 -0.09 -2.77
N MET A 57 -13.40 0.29 -2.76
CA MET A 57 -12.76 0.86 -1.58
C MET A 57 -12.83 2.38 -1.59
N ASP A 58 -13.33 2.97 -0.50
CA ASP A 58 -13.43 4.42 -0.36
C ASP A 58 -12.08 5.07 0.04
N ALA A 59 -11.25 4.35 0.80
CA ALA A 59 -9.99 4.83 1.35
C ALA A 59 -9.01 3.68 1.65
N LEU A 60 -7.71 3.97 1.52
CA LEU A 60 -6.63 3.09 1.95
C LEU A 60 -6.14 3.46 3.35
N LEU A 61 -5.95 2.45 4.20
CA LEU A 61 -5.21 2.55 5.45
C LEU A 61 -3.88 1.82 5.29
N LEU A 62 -2.78 2.56 5.25
CA LEU A 62 -1.44 2.00 5.03
C LEU A 62 -0.53 2.28 6.22
N GLY A 63 0.31 1.30 6.55
CA GLY A 63 1.46 1.53 7.42
C GLY A 63 2.45 2.51 6.79
N ARG A 64 3.32 3.12 7.61
CA ARG A 64 4.22 4.19 7.15
C ARG A 64 5.13 3.75 6.00
N ARG A 65 5.70 2.55 6.07
CA ARG A 65 6.61 2.03 5.04
C ARG A 65 5.90 1.81 3.70
N THR A 66 4.77 1.10 3.71
CA THR A 66 3.95 0.87 2.51
C THR A 66 3.48 2.19 1.90
N TYR A 67 3.10 3.17 2.72
CA TYR A 67 2.77 4.51 2.26
C TYR A 67 3.94 5.15 1.51
N ASP A 68 5.16 5.10 2.07
CA ASP A 68 6.35 5.71 1.45
C ASP A 68 6.73 5.04 0.13
N ILE A 69 6.65 3.70 0.06
CA ILE A 69 6.84 2.92 -1.17
C ILE A 69 5.83 3.39 -2.23
N PHE A 70 4.53 3.35 -1.93
CA PHE A 70 3.51 3.71 -2.92
C PHE A 70 3.60 5.19 -3.33
N ALA A 71 3.84 6.10 -2.36
CA ALA A 71 4.00 7.54 -2.59
C ALA A 71 5.14 7.86 -3.57
N ALA A 72 6.22 7.07 -3.59
CA ALA A 72 7.32 7.26 -4.53
C ALA A 72 6.90 6.96 -6.00
N TYR A 73 5.92 6.09 -6.21
CA TYR A 73 5.45 5.70 -7.55
C TYR A 73 4.43 6.68 -8.16
N TRP A 74 3.58 7.34 -7.36
CA TRP A 74 2.52 8.21 -7.88
C TRP A 74 2.96 9.42 -8.72
N PRO A 75 4.03 10.16 -8.38
CA PRO A 75 4.48 11.31 -9.18
C PRO A 75 4.82 10.95 -10.64
N GLN A 76 5.12 9.67 -10.89
CA GLN A 76 5.52 9.16 -12.20
C GLN A 76 4.32 8.67 -13.05
N ARG A 77 3.10 8.68 -12.49
CA ARG A 77 1.88 8.20 -13.15
C ARG A 77 0.84 9.32 -13.23
N THR A 78 0.96 10.17 -14.24
CA THR A 78 -0.08 11.13 -14.65
C THR A 78 -0.77 10.61 -15.90
N GLY A 79 -1.95 9.99 -15.73
CA GLY A 79 -2.79 9.50 -16.83
C GLY A 79 -3.17 8.04 -16.66
N GLY A 80 -4.39 7.80 -16.18
CA GLY A 80 -4.99 6.48 -16.03
C GLY A 80 -6.29 6.59 -15.26
N ASP A 81 -7.41 6.41 -15.96
CA ASP A 81 -8.78 6.58 -15.47
C ASP A 81 -9.18 5.59 -14.34
N GLU A 82 -8.24 4.77 -13.88
CA GLU A 82 -8.40 3.85 -12.74
C GLU A 82 -7.98 4.48 -11.40
N GLY A 83 -7.39 5.68 -11.44
CA GLY A 83 -7.09 6.51 -10.28
C GLY A 83 -8.34 7.20 -9.73
N GLY A 84 -9.35 6.44 -9.32
CA GLY A 84 -10.37 6.97 -8.43
C GLY A 84 -9.67 7.69 -7.27
N ARG A 85 -10.14 8.88 -6.88
CA ARG A 85 -9.53 9.69 -5.80
C ARG A 85 -9.60 8.93 -4.46
N VAL A 86 -8.74 7.94 -4.26
CA VAL A 86 -8.60 7.24 -2.99
C VAL A 86 -8.00 8.25 -2.03
N ARG A 87 -8.79 8.68 -1.06
CA ARG A 87 -8.30 9.56 -0.01
C ARG A 87 -7.39 8.73 0.87
N VAL A 88 -6.08 8.88 0.69
CA VAL A 88 -5.09 8.25 1.58
C VAL A 88 -5.10 9.03 2.89
N ARG A 89 -5.67 8.45 3.95
CA ARG A 89 -5.65 9.05 5.28
C ARG A 89 -4.40 8.57 6.01
N ARG A 90 -3.49 9.50 6.29
CA ARG A 90 -2.29 9.22 7.10
C ARG A 90 -2.67 9.16 8.58
N ASP A 91 -3.06 7.99 9.07
CA ASP A 91 -3.14 7.77 10.52
C ASP A 91 -1.75 7.41 11.06
N ALA A 92 -0.98 8.45 11.39
CA ALA A 92 0.30 8.32 12.08
C ALA A 92 0.03 8.03 13.57
N ALA A 93 -0.01 6.76 13.95
CA ALA A 93 0.14 6.38 15.36
C ALA A 93 1.62 6.54 15.78
N ALA A 94 2.08 7.78 15.91
CA ALA A 94 3.36 8.10 16.52
C ALA A 94 3.12 8.79 17.87
N ARG A 95 3.13 8.00 18.95
CA ARG A 95 3.34 8.53 20.31
C ARG A 95 4.77 9.07 20.37
N GLY A 96 4.93 10.38 20.52
CA GLY A 96 6.24 11.01 20.68
C GLY A 96 6.11 12.51 20.88
N ARG A 97 6.30 12.95 22.13
CA ARG A 97 6.23 14.31 22.64
C ARG A 97 7.14 15.29 21.90
N GLY A 98 6.66 16.53 21.71
CA GLY A 98 7.50 17.74 21.72
C GLY A 98 7.64 18.49 20.39
N GLY A 99 7.25 19.77 20.38
CA GLY A 99 7.74 20.77 19.40
C GLY A 99 6.63 21.55 18.71
N SER A 100 6.63 22.87 18.92
CA SER A 100 5.60 23.83 18.55
C SER A 100 5.37 23.99 17.03
N PHE A 101 4.09 24.15 16.67
CA PHE A 101 3.64 24.56 15.34
C PHE A 101 3.31 26.06 15.35
N ARG A 102 3.93 26.84 14.47
CA ARG A 102 3.37 28.09 13.94
C ARG A 102 3.66 28.14 12.43
N ARG A 103 2.61 28.29 11.63
CA ARG A 103 2.69 28.86 10.29
C ARG A 103 1.56 29.89 10.13
N SER A 104 1.97 31.06 9.66
CA SER A 104 1.16 32.13 9.09
C SER A 104 0.38 31.66 7.87
#